data_AF-Q8R8T6-F1
#
_entry.id   AF-Q8R8T6-F1
#
_cell.length_a   1.000
_cell.length_b   1.000
_cell.length_c   1.000
_cell.angle_alpha   90.00
_cell.angle_beta   90.00
_cell.angle_gamma   90.00
#
_symmetry.space_group_name_H-M   'P 1'
#
loop_
_entity.id
_entity.type
_entity.pdbx_description
1 polymer ?
#
loop_
_entity_poly.entity_id
_entity_poly.type
_entity_poly.pdbx_seq_one_letter_code
_entity_poly.pdbx_strand_id
1 'polypeptide(L)'
;MRYICPVCFKIAEVGEEKCSNCGYDFKNISDDDYSEKLIKALNHPDYNVAYMAAKIIGELKIKKAEGELIKYLQNSVKTRKDPYIEQMVVWALGEIGGEKSYKFLLKNRDKFSILTKNIIEDSLKKIKTRMANKEGEAIGK
;
A
#
# COMPACT_ATOMS: atom_id res chain seq x y z
N MET A 1 -14.18 1.07 24.44
CA MET A 1 -13.05 0.70 23.57
C MET A 1 -12.14 1.91 23.43
N ARG A 2 -10.83 1.71 23.51
CA ARG A 2 -9.86 2.73 23.06
C ARG A 2 -9.69 2.56 21.55
N TYR A 3 -9.84 3.63 20.79
CA TYR A 3 -9.63 3.62 19.35
C TYR A 3 -8.27 4.24 19.04
N ILE A 4 -7.65 3.82 17.94
CA ILE A 4 -6.51 4.54 17.36
C ILE A 4 -7.08 5.36 16.21
N CYS A 5 -6.78 6.65 16.18
CA CYS A 5 -7.23 7.50 15.08
C CYS A 5 -6.61 7.04 13.75
N PRO A 6 -7.41 6.73 12.72
CA PRO A 6 -6.90 6.19 11.45
C PRO A 6 -6.19 7.25 10.60
N VAL A 7 -6.21 8.52 11.01
CA VAL A 7 -5.58 9.63 10.30
C VAL A 7 -4.25 10.03 10.96
N CYS A 8 -4.22 10.21 12.28
CA CYS A 8 -3.03 10.69 13.00
C CYS A 8 -2.41 9.66 13.96
N PHE A 9 -3.01 8.47 14.09
CA PHE A 9 -2.53 7.35 14.88
C PHE A 9 -2.38 7.59 16.40
N LYS A 10 -2.90 8.71 16.91
CA LYS A 10 -3.02 8.92 18.36
C LYS A 10 -4.16 8.08 18.93
N ILE A 11 -3.94 7.62 20.16
CA ILE A 11 -4.94 6.91 20.96
C ILE A 11 -6.04 7.92 21.33
N ALA A 12 -7.28 7.56 21.03
CA ALA A 12 -8.46 8.30 21.45
C ALA A 12 -8.79 8.02 22.92
N GLU A 13 -9.24 9.04 23.64
CA GLU A 13 -9.78 8.86 24.98
C GLU A 13 -11.13 8.12 24.95
N VAL A 14 -11.51 7.53 26.08
CA VAL A 14 -12.75 6.76 26.17
C VAL A 14 -13.93 7.71 26.03
N GLY A 15 -14.73 7.53 24.97
CA GLY A 15 -15.94 8.32 24.72
C GLY A 15 -15.75 9.52 23.81
N GLU A 16 -14.55 9.75 23.24
CA GLU A 16 -14.38 10.77 22.20
C GLU A 16 -15.19 10.43 20.95
N GLU A 17 -15.99 11.38 20.45
CA GLU A 17 -16.62 11.28 19.11
C GLU A 17 -15.68 11.76 17.99
N LYS A 18 -14.76 12.68 18.30
CA LYS A 18 -13.78 13.22 17.37
C LYS A 18 -12.39 13.17 17.98
N CYS A 19 -11.38 12.89 17.15
CA CYS A 19 -10.00 12.86 17.60
C CYS A 19 -9.54 14.25 18.05
N SER A 20 -9.15 14.37 19.31
CA SER A 20 -8.65 15.62 19.92
C SER A 20 -7.41 16.21 19.24
N ASN A 21 -6.70 15.43 18.42
CA ASN A 21 -5.48 15.88 17.73
C ASN A 21 -5.69 16.36 16.29
N CYS A 22 -6.60 15.73 15.52
CA CYS A 22 -6.77 16.05 14.10
C CYS A 22 -8.23 16.28 13.68
N GLY A 23 -9.17 16.24 14.63
CA GLY A 23 -10.59 16.50 14.38
C GLY A 23 -11.34 15.40 13.61
N TYR A 24 -10.70 14.25 13.36
CA TYR A 24 -11.34 13.15 12.64
C TYR A 24 -12.55 12.61 13.41
N ASP A 25 -13.70 12.51 12.74
CA ASP A 25 -14.93 11.98 13.32
C ASP A 25 -14.91 10.45 13.33
N PHE A 26 -14.96 9.86 14.53
CA PHE A 26 -14.89 8.41 14.70
C PHE A 26 -16.14 7.68 14.21
N LYS A 27 -17.26 8.37 13.95
CA LYS A 27 -18.43 7.80 13.27
C LYS A 27 -18.07 7.35 11.85
N ASN A 28 -17.08 7.97 11.22
CA ASN A 28 -16.64 7.58 9.88
C ASN A 28 -15.84 6.25 9.85
N ILE A 29 -15.42 5.71 11.01
CA ILE A 29 -14.69 4.42 11.05
C ILE A 29 -15.61 3.26 10.67
N SER A 30 -16.90 3.32 11.06
CA SER A 30 -17.86 2.28 10.67
C SER A 30 -18.14 2.31 9.18
N ASP A 31 -18.02 3.47 8.54
CA ASP A 31 -18.36 3.68 7.14
C ASP A 31 -17.22 3.26 6.20
N ASP A 32 -15.97 3.26 6.68
CA ASP A 32 -14.84 2.73 5.92
C ASP A 32 -15.00 1.22 5.67
N ASP A 33 -14.95 0.80 4.40
CA ASP A 33 -14.83 -0.61 4.08
C ASP A 33 -13.45 -1.17 4.49
N TYR A 34 -13.35 -2.49 4.55
CA TYR A 34 -12.14 -3.19 5.03
C TYR A 34 -10.86 -2.76 4.30
N SER A 35 -10.97 -2.45 3.01
CA SER A 35 -9.85 -2.05 2.18
C SER A 35 -9.33 -0.64 2.55
N GLU A 36 -10.22 0.31 2.86
CA GLU A 36 -9.86 1.68 3.26
C GLU A 36 -9.12 1.66 4.58
N LYS A 37 -9.55 0.80 5.51
CA LYS A 37 -8.87 0.58 6.79
C LYS A 37 -7.44 0.08 6.56
N LEU A 38 -7.24 -0.88 5.66
CA LEU A 38 -5.89 -1.36 5.30
C LEU A 38 -5.05 -0.29 4.61
N ILE A 39 -5.63 0.48 3.67
CA ILE A 39 -4.92 1.55 2.96
C ILE A 39 -4.45 2.63 3.94
N LYS A 40 -5.29 3.01 4.91
CA LYS A 40 -4.89 3.96 5.97
C LYS A 40 -3.78 3.38 6.86
N ALA A 41 -3.86 2.08 7.19
CA ALA A 41 -2.86 1.39 8.01
C ALA A 41 -1.45 1.32 7.37
N LEU A 42 -1.31 1.47 6.05
CA LEU A 42 -0.01 1.62 5.39
C LEU A 42 0.83 2.77 5.96
N ASN A 43 0.19 3.82 6.46
CA ASN A 43 0.87 5.00 7.01
C ASN A 43 1.01 4.95 8.53
N HIS A 44 0.66 3.84 9.17
CA HIS A 44 0.76 3.69 10.61
C HIS A 44 2.23 3.80 11.06
N PRO A 45 2.52 4.48 12.20
CA PRO A 45 3.90 4.68 12.68
C PRO A 45 4.57 3.38 13.13
N ASP A 46 3.79 2.42 13.62
CA ASP A 46 4.28 1.06 13.89
C ASP A 46 4.57 0.32 12.59
N TYR A 47 5.83 -0.05 12.43
CA TYR A 47 6.36 -0.79 11.29
C TYR A 47 5.59 -2.10 11.01
N ASN A 48 5.26 -2.89 12.04
CA ASN A 48 4.60 -4.18 11.88
C ASN A 48 3.18 -4.00 11.35
N VAL A 49 2.48 -2.95 11.79
CA VAL A 49 1.13 -2.62 11.31
C VAL A 49 1.18 -2.25 9.83
N ALA A 50 2.09 -1.35 9.45
CA ALA A 50 2.23 -0.92 8.06
C ALA A 50 2.68 -2.08 7.13
N TYR A 51 3.59 -2.93 7.61
CA TYR A 51 4.04 -4.13 6.91
C TYR A 51 2.90 -5.11 6.67
N MET A 52 2.12 -5.43 7.72
CA MET A 52 0.97 -6.32 7.61
C MET A 52 -0.12 -5.75 6.70
N ALA A 53 -0.36 -4.44 6.76
CA ALA A 53 -1.28 -3.78 5.84
C ALA A 53 -0.87 -3.98 4.38
N ALA A 54 0.40 -3.73 4.04
CA ALA A 54 0.93 -3.95 2.69
C ALA A 54 0.82 -5.41 2.25
N LYS A 55 1.16 -6.35 3.14
CA LYS A 55 1.03 -7.78 2.88
C LYS A 55 -0.40 -8.18 2.54
N ILE A 56 -1.37 -7.83 3.40
CA ILE A 56 -2.78 -8.19 3.20
C ILE A 56 -3.33 -7.54 1.93
N ILE A 57 -2.97 -6.28 1.65
CA ILE A 57 -3.34 -5.58 0.41
C ILE A 57 -2.87 -6.35 -0.82
N GLY A 58 -1.64 -6.87 -0.80
CA GLY A 58 -1.09 -7.70 -1.88
C GLY A 58 -1.81 -9.04 -2.01
N GLU A 59 -1.97 -9.77 -0.91
CA GLU A 59 -2.65 -11.08 -0.89
C GLU A 59 -4.08 -11.00 -1.44
N LEU A 60 -4.82 -9.97 -1.02
CA LEU A 60 -6.19 -9.72 -1.47
C LEU A 60 -6.28 -8.96 -2.80
N LYS A 61 -5.13 -8.54 -3.37
CA LYS A 61 -5.01 -7.80 -4.63
C LYS A 61 -5.92 -6.57 -4.69
N ILE A 62 -5.93 -5.78 -3.62
CA ILE A 62 -6.81 -4.61 -3.46
C ILE A 62 -6.40 -3.52 -4.47
N LYS A 63 -7.03 -3.51 -5.66
CA LYS A 63 -6.64 -2.63 -6.77
C LYS A 63 -6.65 -1.15 -6.44
N LYS A 64 -7.61 -0.68 -5.63
CA LYS A 64 -7.69 0.73 -5.23
C LYS A 64 -6.53 1.20 -4.36
N ALA A 65 -5.75 0.29 -3.78
CA ALA A 65 -4.54 0.62 -3.01
C ALA A 65 -3.33 0.98 -3.89
N GLU A 66 -3.37 0.74 -5.21
CA GLU A 66 -2.24 0.97 -6.12
C GLU A 66 -1.62 2.37 -5.95
N GLY A 67 -2.46 3.41 -5.91
CA GLY A 67 -1.99 4.79 -5.79
C GLY A 67 -1.28 5.07 -4.46
N GLU A 68 -1.84 4.59 -3.35
CA GLU A 68 -1.28 4.84 -2.01
C GLU A 68 -0.01 4.01 -1.76
N LEU A 69 0.09 2.78 -2.30
CA LEU A 69 1.33 2.00 -2.28
C LEU A 69 2.46 2.71 -3.07
N ILE A 70 2.17 3.25 -4.25
CA ILE A 70 3.14 4.04 -5.03
C ILE A 70 3.58 5.27 -4.25
N LYS A 71 2.63 6.00 -3.65
CA LYS A 71 2.91 7.19 -2.83
C LYS A 71 3.77 6.86 -1.60
N TYR A 72 3.51 5.72 -0.96
CA TYR A 72 4.32 5.22 0.14
C TYR A 72 5.79 5.05 -0.28
N LEU A 73 6.03 4.44 -1.45
CA LEU A 73 7.37 4.26 -2.01
C LEU A 73 8.02 5.58 -2.44
N GLN A 74 7.27 6.51 -3.02
CA GLN A 74 7.82 7.83 -3.40
C GLN A 74 8.35 8.60 -2.20
N ASN A 75 7.66 8.49 -1.06
CA ASN A 75 8.11 9.10 0.19
C ASN A 75 9.30 8.34 0.78
N SER A 76 9.35 7.01 0.65
CA SER A 76 10.45 6.17 1.13
C SER A 76 11.72 6.27 0.30
N VAL A 77 11.63 6.55 -1.00
CA VAL A 77 12.81 6.79 -1.84
C VAL A 77 13.52 8.09 -1.41
N LYS A 78 12.81 9.02 -0.76
CA LYS A 78 13.38 10.29 -0.25
C LYS A 78 13.95 10.15 1.17
N THR A 79 13.38 9.27 1.99
CA THR A 79 13.80 9.06 3.38
C THR A 79 14.26 7.62 3.51
N ARG A 80 15.55 7.33 3.80
CA ARG A 80 16.06 5.94 3.90
C ARG A 80 15.16 5.09 4.81
N LYS A 81 14.16 4.41 4.24
CA LYS A 81 13.24 3.55 4.97
C LYS A 81 13.83 2.15 5.07
N ASP A 82 13.26 1.42 6.01
CA ASP A 82 13.51 0.01 6.20
C ASP A 82 13.30 -0.76 4.87
N PRO A 83 14.33 -1.49 4.38
CA PRO A 83 14.24 -2.27 3.16
C PRO A 83 13.17 -3.38 3.19
N TYR A 84 12.76 -3.87 4.36
CA TYR A 84 11.80 -4.97 4.47
C TYR A 84 10.36 -4.50 4.16
N ILE A 85 9.96 -3.31 4.62
CA ILE A 85 8.65 -2.75 4.23
C ILE A 85 8.66 -2.27 2.78
N GLU A 86 9.80 -1.75 2.29
CA GLU A 86 9.96 -1.42 0.87
C GLU A 86 9.71 -2.64 -0.02
N GLN A 87 10.36 -3.77 0.30
CA GLN A 87 10.16 -5.06 -0.37
C GLN A 87 8.70 -5.51 -0.35
N MET A 88 8.03 -5.41 0.80
CA MET A 88 6.63 -5.82 0.92
C MET A 88 5.69 -4.94 0.09
N VAL A 89 5.91 -3.63 0.06
CA VAL A 89 5.10 -2.70 -0.75
C VAL A 89 5.34 -2.94 -2.24
N VAL A 90 6.58 -3.17 -2.68
CA VAL A 90 6.88 -3.54 -4.08
C VAL A 90 6.21 -4.86 -4.44
N TRP A 91 6.31 -5.87 -3.58
CA TRP A 91 5.64 -7.16 -3.78
C TRP A 91 4.12 -7.00 -3.93
N ALA A 92 3.50 -6.20 -3.06
CA ALA A 92 2.06 -5.92 -3.14
C ALA A 92 1.65 -5.26 -4.46
N LEU A 93 2.45 -4.33 -4.99
CA LEU A 93 2.24 -3.75 -6.32
C LEU A 93 2.32 -4.81 -7.43
N GLY A 94 3.28 -5.74 -7.33
CA GLY A 94 3.38 -6.91 -8.20
C GLY A 94 2.14 -7.82 -8.13
N GLU A 95 1.64 -8.07 -6.93
CA GLU A 95 0.42 -8.86 -6.70
C GLU A 95 -0.86 -8.16 -7.16
N ILE A 96 -0.92 -6.83 -7.17
CA ILE A 96 -2.06 -6.07 -7.71
C ILE A 96 -2.04 -6.09 -9.24
N GLY A 97 -0.85 -5.94 -9.86
CA GLY A 97 -0.73 -6.08 -11.30
C GLY A 97 -1.20 -4.86 -12.11
N GLY A 98 -1.06 -3.65 -11.56
CA GLY A 98 -1.53 -2.42 -12.20
C GLY A 98 -0.48 -1.78 -13.13
N GLU A 99 -0.94 -1.14 -14.21
CA GLU A 99 -0.06 -0.51 -15.21
C GLU A 99 0.71 0.68 -14.63
N LYS A 100 0.11 1.44 -13.70
CA LYS A 100 0.78 2.55 -13.02
C LYS A 100 1.95 2.03 -12.19
N SER A 101 1.74 0.91 -11.51
CA SER A 101 2.77 0.19 -10.76
C SER A 101 3.94 -0.22 -11.65
N TYR A 102 3.66 -0.81 -12.81
CA TYR A 102 4.69 -1.21 -13.77
C TYR A 102 5.57 -0.02 -14.20
N LYS A 103 4.93 1.06 -14.66
CA LYS A 103 5.64 2.29 -15.09
C LYS A 103 6.47 2.88 -13.95
N PHE A 104 5.92 2.90 -12.74
CA PHE A 104 6.61 3.45 -11.56
C PHE A 104 7.85 2.63 -11.18
N LEU A 105 7.69 1.30 -11.04
CA LEU A 105 8.78 0.39 -10.66
C LEU A 105 9.89 0.40 -11.72
N LEU A 106 9.53 0.34 -13.01
CA LEU A 106 10.50 0.35 -14.10
C LEU A 106 11.33 1.65 -14.11
N LYS A 107 10.67 2.80 -13.91
CA LYS A 107 11.33 4.12 -13.90
C LYS A 107 12.23 4.34 -12.69
N ASN A 108 11.94 3.71 -11.55
CA ASN A 108 12.64 3.98 -10.29
C ASN A 108 13.47 2.80 -9.76
N ARG A 109 13.61 1.71 -10.53
CA ARG A 109 14.28 0.46 -10.11
C ARG A 109 15.64 0.68 -9.45
N ASP A 110 16.42 1.66 -9.93
CA ASP A 110 17.78 1.94 -9.47
C ASP A 110 17.82 2.78 -8.18
N LYS A 111 16.67 3.25 -7.69
CA LYS A 111 16.54 4.07 -6.48
C LYS A 111 16.15 3.26 -5.23
N PHE A 112 15.75 2.00 -5.41
CA PHE A 112 15.37 1.12 -4.32
C PHE A 112 16.60 0.49 -3.67
N SER A 113 16.42 -0.09 -2.48
CA SER A 113 17.48 -0.84 -1.81
C SER A 113 18.00 -1.98 -2.69
N ILE A 114 19.28 -2.31 -2.54
CA ILE A 114 19.89 -3.46 -3.21
C ILE A 114 19.15 -4.77 -2.89
N LEU A 115 18.58 -4.86 -1.68
CA LEU A 115 17.82 -6.02 -1.20
C LEU A 115 16.49 -6.19 -1.95
N THR A 116 15.97 -5.12 -2.56
CA THR A 116 14.65 -5.10 -3.20
C THR A 116 14.73 -5.43 -4.70
N LYS A 117 15.92 -5.53 -5.28
CA LYS A 117 16.12 -5.72 -6.73
C LYS A 117 15.40 -6.94 -7.28
N ASN A 118 15.56 -8.11 -6.63
CA ASN A 118 14.92 -9.34 -7.10
C ASN A 118 13.40 -9.24 -7.10
N ILE A 119 12.83 -8.63 -6.04
CA ILE A 119 11.39 -8.45 -5.90
C ILE A 119 10.84 -7.46 -6.94
N ILE A 120 11.61 -6.44 -7.32
CA ILE A 120 11.23 -5.53 -8.42
C ILE A 120 11.14 -6.29 -9.73
N GLU A 121 12.16 -7.08 -10.08
CA GLU A 121 12.19 -7.84 -11.33
C GLU A 121 11.04 -8.87 -11.39
N ASP A 122 10.81 -9.60 -10.29
CA ASP A 122 9.69 -10.54 -10.19
C ASP A 122 8.34 -9.83 -10.32
N SER A 123 8.18 -8.69 -9.65
CA SER A 123 6.97 -7.88 -9.72
C SER A 123 6.73 -7.35 -11.14
N LEU A 124 7.77 -6.81 -11.80
CA LEU A 124 7.68 -6.32 -13.18
C LEU A 124 7.30 -7.44 -14.15
N LYS A 125 7.94 -8.61 -14.04
CA LYS A 125 7.59 -9.79 -14.84
C LYS A 125 6.14 -10.19 -14.63
N LYS A 126 5.70 -10.27 -13.38
CA LYS A 126 4.33 -10.64 -13.00
C LYS A 126 3.29 -9.65 -13.53
N ILE A 127 3.55 -8.35 -13.42
CA ILE A 127 2.66 -7.32 -13.95
C ILE A 127 2.60 -7.41 -15.48
N LYS A 128 3.76 -7.53 -16.16
CA LYS A 128 3.84 -7.64 -17.62
C LYS A 128 3.05 -8.83 -18.16
N THR A 129 3.19 -10.02 -17.55
CA THR A 129 2.42 -11.21 -17.93
C THR A 129 0.92 -10.96 -17.80
N ARG A 130 0.47 -10.31 -16.71
CA ARG A 130 -0.96 -10.01 -16.53
C ARG A 130 -1.50 -8.96 -17.49
N MET A 131 -0.69 -7.99 -17.89
CA MET A 131 -1.07 -7.01 -18.91
C MET A 131 -1.26 -7.70 -20.27
N ALA A 132 -0.32 -8.55 -20.68
CA ALA A 132 -0.41 -9.32 -21.93
C ALA A 132 -1.64 -10.24 -21.97
N ASN A 133 -1.98 -10.90 -20.86
CA ASN A 133 -3.15 -11.78 -20.79
C ASN A 133 -4.47 -11.02 -20.96
N LYS A 134 -4.58 -9.80 -20.41
CA LYS A 134 -5.79 -8.95 -20.56
C LYS A 134 -5.99 -8.46 -21.98
N GLU A 135 -4.91 -8.17 -22.70
CA GLU A 135 -4.97 -7.75 -24.12
C GLU A 135 -5.43 -8.91 -25.02
N GLY A 136 -5.00 -10.14 -24.74
CA GLY A 136 -5.48 -11.34 -25.45
C GLY A 136 -6.97 -11.64 -25.24
N GLU A 137 -7.50 -11.41 -24.03
CA GLU A 137 -8.93 -11.57 -23.72
C GLU A 137 -9.82 -10.50 -24.40
N ALA A 138 -9.29 -9.30 -24.64
CA ALA A 138 -10.01 -8.20 -25.27
C ALA A 138 -10.11 -8.31 -26.80
N ILE A 139 -9.18 -9.02 -27.44
CA ILE A 139 -9.16 -9.24 -28.90
C ILE A 139 -10.00 -10.46 -29.31
N GLY A 140 -10.30 -11.36 -28.36
CA GLY A 140 -11.10 -12.58 -28.58
C GLY A 140 -12.61 -12.45 -28.38
N LYS A 141 -13.14 -11.22 -28.26
CA LYS A 141 -14.59 -10.91 -28.24
C LYS A 141 -14.95 -10.04 -29.43
#